data_AF-A0A536T3N2-F1
#
_entry.id   AF-A0A536T3N2-F1
#
_cell.length_a   1.000
_cell.length_b   1.000
_cell.length_c   1.000
_cell.angle_alpha   90.00
_cell.angle_beta   90.00
_cell.angle_gamma   90.00
#
_symmetry.space_group_name_H-M   'P 1'
#
loop_
_entity.id
_entity.type
_entity.pdbx_description
1 polymer ?
#
loop_
_entity_poly.entity_id
_entity_poly.type
_entity_poly.pdbx_seq_one_letter_code
_entity_poly.pdbx_strand_id
1 'polypeptide(L)'
;MKNWGVLLFSVMLVACATAPVPQRSEALFRDHLFAAPSERISADDVFALSDDMKHYVSAEIAGQLRAKGPQRGLIDALYDKTQLKLEYDAEMTRNASQTFAARAGNCLSLVIMTAAFAKEIGLPVRYQKVLVDDAWSRSGDMYFASSHVNLTLGIGHIGDRVIDYETAPMTIDFLPPEDIRGRRMRVIGEETIVAMYMNNRAVESLAQGHLNNAYWWAREAIERDPRF
;
A
#
# COMPACT_ATOMS: atom_id res chain seq x y z
N MET A 1 -54.31 10.86 11.82
CA MET A 1 -53.97 9.43 12.03
C MET A 1 -53.13 8.82 10.91
N LYS A 2 -53.30 9.19 9.64
CA LYS A 2 -52.56 8.58 8.49
C LYS A 2 -51.07 8.97 8.40
N ASN A 3 -50.66 10.09 9.00
CA ASN A 3 -49.29 10.61 8.91
C ASN A 3 -48.33 10.00 9.96
N TRP A 4 -48.85 9.37 11.02
CA TRP A 4 -48.01 8.71 12.03
C TRP A 4 -47.46 7.36 11.56
N GLY A 5 -48.20 6.62 10.73
CA GLY A 5 -47.73 5.35 10.16
C GLY A 5 -46.55 5.53 9.19
N VAL A 6 -46.53 6.63 8.44
CA VAL A 6 -45.41 6.95 7.53
C VAL A 6 -44.15 7.31 8.33
N LEU A 7 -44.29 8.07 9.40
CA LEU A 7 -43.18 8.50 10.25
C LEU A 7 -42.52 7.32 10.99
N LEU A 8 -43.31 6.34 11.43
CA LEU A 8 -42.81 5.11 12.05
C LEU A 8 -42.07 4.20 11.05
N PHE A 9 -42.51 4.15 9.80
CA PHE A 9 -41.87 3.34 8.75
C PHE A 9 -40.53 3.97 8.30
N SER A 10 -40.42 5.29 8.27
CA SER A 10 -39.18 6.01 7.94
C SER A 10 -38.08 5.81 8.99
N VAL A 11 -38.43 5.69 10.27
CA VAL A 11 -37.45 5.48 11.37
C VAL A 11 -36.86 4.07 11.34
N MET A 12 -37.63 3.05 10.92
CA MET A 12 -37.15 1.67 10.82
C MET A 12 -36.14 1.42 9.68
N LEU A 13 -36.07 2.31 8.68
CA LEU A 13 -35.13 2.19 7.56
C LEU A 13 -33.72 2.75 7.87
N VAL A 14 -33.54 3.49 8.97
CA VAL A 14 -32.23 4.07 9.35
C VAL A 14 -31.37 3.08 10.15
N ALA A 15 -31.99 2.03 10.72
CA ALA A 15 -31.31 1.10 11.63
C ALA A 15 -30.29 0.16 10.94
N CYS A 16 -30.32 0.00 9.62
CA CYS A 16 -29.41 -0.89 8.88
C CYS A 16 -28.23 -0.16 8.20
N ALA A 17 -28.15 1.17 8.29
CA ALA A 17 -27.12 1.94 7.57
C ALA A 17 -25.84 2.15 8.37
N THR A 18 -25.84 1.89 9.68
CA THR A 18 -24.64 1.97 10.53
C THR A 18 -24.06 0.57 10.71
N ALA A 19 -23.18 0.17 9.78
CA ALA A 19 -22.31 -0.97 10.03
C ALA A 19 -21.45 -0.63 11.27
N PRO A 20 -21.46 -1.46 12.33
CA PRO A 20 -20.61 -1.21 13.47
C PRO A 20 -19.16 -1.19 13.00
N VAL A 21 -18.42 -0.12 13.34
CA VAL A 21 -16.97 -0.10 13.18
C VAL A 21 -16.44 -1.28 13.99
N PRO A 22 -15.70 -2.23 13.39
CA PRO A 22 -15.17 -3.37 14.12
C PRO A 22 -14.38 -2.83 15.32
N GLN A 23 -14.87 -3.16 16.51
CA GLN A 23 -14.29 -2.69 17.75
C GLN A 23 -12.87 -3.26 17.84
N ARG A 24 -11.87 -2.40 18.07
CA ARG A 24 -10.47 -2.80 18.27
C ARG A 24 -10.43 -3.76 19.45
N SER A 25 -10.33 -5.06 19.15
CA SER A 25 -10.37 -6.09 20.16
C SER A 25 -8.96 -6.32 20.68
N GLU A 26 -8.56 -5.54 21.69
CA GLU A 26 -7.36 -5.84 22.50
C GLU A 26 -7.39 -7.29 23.02
N ALA A 27 -8.60 -7.86 23.17
CA ALA A 27 -8.82 -9.24 23.56
C ALA A 27 -8.37 -10.29 22.51
N LEU A 28 -8.13 -9.93 21.25
CA LEU A 28 -7.55 -10.83 20.25
C LEU A 28 -6.04 -11.03 20.45
N PHE A 29 -5.35 -10.02 20.98
CA PHE A 29 -3.90 -10.04 21.13
C PHE A 29 -3.51 -10.79 22.41
N ARG A 30 -2.42 -11.56 22.31
CA ARG A 30 -1.85 -12.36 23.39
C ARG A 30 -0.39 -11.97 23.60
N ASP A 31 -0.14 -10.67 23.76
CA ASP A 31 1.20 -10.07 23.82
C ASP A 31 2.10 -10.77 24.85
N HIS A 32 1.55 -11.18 25.99
CA HIS A 32 2.27 -11.88 27.05
C HIS A 32 2.86 -13.25 26.66
N LEU A 33 2.41 -13.84 25.55
CA LEU A 33 2.95 -15.12 25.04
C LEU A 33 4.19 -14.92 24.15
N PHE A 34 4.52 -13.68 23.79
CA PHE A 34 5.61 -13.36 22.87
C PHE A 34 6.65 -12.47 23.54
N ALA A 35 7.92 -12.72 23.25
CA ALA A 35 8.98 -11.80 23.67
C ALA A 35 8.89 -10.50 22.86
N ALA A 36 9.52 -9.43 23.37
CA ALA A 36 9.64 -8.17 22.64
C ALA A 36 10.25 -8.39 21.23
N PRO A 37 9.83 -7.61 20.22
CA PRO A 37 10.37 -7.75 18.87
C PRO A 37 11.87 -7.43 18.85
N SER A 38 12.63 -8.17 18.04
CA SER A 38 14.07 -7.95 17.90
C SER A 38 14.43 -6.79 16.97
N GLU A 39 13.45 -6.29 16.23
CA GLU A 39 13.59 -5.16 15.31
C GLU A 39 12.53 -4.10 15.57
N ARG A 40 12.76 -2.89 15.06
CA ARG A 40 11.76 -1.83 15.13
C ARG A 40 10.61 -2.16 14.16
N ILE A 41 9.40 -2.09 14.69
CA ILE A 41 8.17 -2.33 13.94
C ILE A 41 7.36 -1.05 14.05
N SER A 42 7.20 -0.33 12.92
CA SER A 42 6.51 0.96 12.91
C SER A 42 5.92 1.27 11.55
N ALA A 43 4.65 1.65 11.53
CA ALA A 43 3.96 2.12 10.34
C ALA A 43 4.59 3.38 9.73
N ASP A 44 5.21 4.23 10.55
CA ASP A 44 5.81 5.48 10.12
C ASP A 44 6.99 5.26 9.17
N ASP A 45 7.66 4.09 9.26
CA ASP A 45 8.81 3.77 8.43
C ASP A 45 8.43 3.36 7.01
N VAL A 46 7.18 2.92 6.78
CA VAL A 46 6.78 2.29 5.52
C VAL A 46 7.00 3.22 4.35
N PHE A 47 6.57 4.48 4.48
CA PHE A 47 6.71 5.51 3.46
C PHE A 47 7.79 6.55 3.77
N ALA A 48 8.56 6.38 4.85
CA ALA A 48 9.59 7.35 5.23
C ALA A 48 10.68 7.45 4.14
N LEU A 49 11.00 8.69 3.74
CA LEU A 49 12.10 8.97 2.83
C LEU A 49 13.43 9.00 3.59
N SER A 50 14.44 8.35 3.04
CA SER A 50 15.83 8.60 3.45
C SER A 50 16.32 9.96 2.96
N ASP A 51 17.43 10.43 3.51
CA ASP A 51 18.04 11.67 3.03
C ASP A 51 18.54 11.55 1.59
N ASP A 52 18.99 10.36 1.18
CA ASP A 52 19.34 10.08 -0.22
C ASP A 52 18.12 10.20 -1.15
N MET A 53 16.94 9.74 -0.72
CA MET A 53 15.71 9.92 -1.50
C MET A 53 15.33 11.39 -1.63
N LYS A 54 15.45 12.18 -0.56
CA LYS A 54 15.19 13.63 -0.60
C LYS A 54 16.20 14.35 -1.51
N HIS A 55 17.47 13.93 -1.46
CA HIS A 55 18.51 14.44 -2.35
C HIS A 55 18.20 14.10 -3.81
N TYR A 56 17.81 12.86 -4.08
CA TYR A 56 17.42 12.40 -5.41
C TYR A 56 16.31 13.29 -6.00
N VAL A 57 15.26 13.58 -5.21
CA VAL A 57 14.15 14.47 -5.62
C VAL A 57 14.63 15.89 -5.90
N SER A 58 15.38 16.47 -4.96
CA SER A 58 15.74 17.90 -4.98
C SER A 58 16.88 18.24 -5.95
N ALA A 59 17.78 17.30 -6.23
CA ALA A 59 18.97 17.52 -7.05
C ALA A 59 18.94 16.75 -8.37
N GLU A 60 18.73 15.43 -8.32
CA GLU A 60 18.96 14.56 -9.48
C GLU A 60 17.81 14.59 -10.49
N ILE A 61 16.57 14.66 -10.01
CA ILE A 61 15.38 14.62 -10.88
C ILE A 61 14.68 15.98 -11.00
N ALA A 62 15.15 17.00 -10.29
CA ALA A 62 14.53 18.32 -10.28
C ALA A 62 14.46 18.97 -11.68
N GLY A 63 15.39 18.65 -12.58
CA GLY A 63 15.33 19.07 -13.99
C GLY A 63 14.18 18.39 -14.74
N GLN A 64 14.04 17.08 -14.58
CA GLN A 64 13.02 16.23 -15.19
C GLN A 64 11.62 16.65 -14.73
N LEU A 65 11.46 16.89 -13.42
CA LEU A 65 10.19 17.34 -12.84
C LEU A 65 9.76 18.71 -13.41
N ARG A 66 10.70 19.65 -13.59
CA ARG A 66 10.43 20.96 -14.19
C ARG A 66 10.13 20.89 -15.68
N ALA A 67 10.86 20.05 -16.42
CA ALA A 67 10.76 19.97 -17.87
C ALA A 67 9.54 19.15 -18.36
N LYS A 68 9.18 18.08 -17.63
CA LYS A 68 8.15 17.11 -18.04
C LYS A 68 6.92 17.11 -17.13
N GLY A 69 6.93 17.90 -16.06
CA GLY A 69 5.90 17.87 -15.01
C GLY A 69 6.14 16.77 -13.97
N PRO A 70 5.44 16.83 -12.82
CA PRO A 70 5.70 15.96 -11.67
C PRO A 70 5.44 14.47 -11.99
N GLN A 71 4.35 14.17 -12.69
CA GLN A 71 3.96 12.79 -13.01
C GLN A 71 4.91 12.12 -14.01
N ARG A 72 5.12 12.74 -15.18
CA ARG A 72 5.98 12.16 -16.22
C ARG A 72 7.46 12.22 -15.83
N GLY A 73 7.89 13.32 -15.19
CA GLY A 73 9.26 13.48 -14.70
C GLY A 73 9.64 12.41 -13.67
N LEU A 74 8.75 12.11 -12.71
CA LEU A 74 8.98 11.06 -11.73
C LEU A 74 9.12 9.68 -12.38
N ILE A 75 8.22 9.32 -13.28
CA ILE A 75 8.23 8.01 -13.94
C ILE A 75 9.46 7.85 -14.82
N ASP A 76 9.77 8.84 -15.65
CA ASP A 76 10.97 8.76 -16.45
C ASP A 76 12.23 8.60 -15.57
N ALA A 77 12.29 9.26 -14.41
CA ALA A 77 13.43 9.11 -13.52
C ALA A 77 13.49 7.76 -12.78
N LEU A 78 12.35 7.17 -12.42
CA LEU A 78 12.32 5.88 -11.71
C LEU A 78 12.49 4.68 -12.64
N TYR A 79 12.19 4.80 -13.94
CA TYR A 79 12.12 3.66 -14.86
C TYR A 79 12.99 3.78 -16.11
N ASP A 80 13.62 4.93 -16.36
CA ASP A 80 14.69 5.00 -17.36
C ASP A 80 15.91 4.23 -16.84
N LYS A 81 16.35 3.24 -17.62
CA LYS A 81 17.47 2.33 -17.30
C LYS A 81 18.79 3.06 -17.04
N THR A 82 18.88 4.33 -17.39
CA THR A 82 20.04 5.18 -17.13
C THR A 82 20.05 5.85 -15.75
N GLN A 83 18.92 5.86 -15.02
CA GLN A 83 18.77 6.57 -13.74
C GLN A 83 18.60 5.59 -12.56
N LEU A 84 17.39 5.06 -12.34
CA LEU A 84 17.11 4.11 -11.25
C LEU A 84 16.75 2.74 -11.85
N LYS A 85 17.76 1.89 -12.06
CA LYS A 85 17.56 0.54 -12.62
C LYS A 85 16.89 -0.38 -11.58
N LEU A 86 15.56 -0.32 -11.49
CA LEU A 86 14.77 -1.12 -10.55
C LEU A 86 14.66 -2.58 -11.00
N GLU A 87 14.94 -3.52 -10.10
CA GLU A 87 14.84 -4.96 -10.33
C GLU A 87 13.69 -5.55 -9.50
N TYR A 88 12.93 -6.48 -10.10
CA TYR A 88 11.88 -7.19 -9.36
C TYR A 88 12.51 -8.29 -8.50
N ASP A 89 12.27 -8.21 -7.19
CA ASP A 89 12.78 -9.17 -6.20
C ASP A 89 11.67 -9.55 -5.21
N ALA A 90 11.24 -10.82 -5.26
CA ALA A 90 10.16 -11.34 -4.43
C ALA A 90 10.60 -11.84 -3.04
N GLU A 91 11.89 -11.80 -2.70
CA GLU A 91 12.43 -12.42 -1.48
C GLU A 91 12.00 -11.68 -0.20
N MET A 92 12.01 -10.35 -0.24
CA MET A 92 11.73 -9.51 0.93
C MET A 92 10.89 -8.30 0.57
N THR A 93 9.84 -8.06 1.37
CA THR A 93 9.06 -6.83 1.29
C THR A 93 9.81 -5.70 1.99
N ARG A 94 10.21 -4.69 1.23
CA ARG A 94 11.02 -3.55 1.67
C ARG A 94 10.16 -2.29 1.84
N ASN A 95 10.51 -1.44 2.81
CA ASN A 95 9.92 -0.10 2.90
C ASN A 95 10.47 0.83 1.81
N ALA A 96 9.99 2.07 1.74
CA ALA A 96 10.38 3.01 0.69
C ALA A 96 11.91 3.21 0.61
N SER A 97 12.55 3.53 1.74
CA SER A 97 13.99 3.77 1.83
C SER A 97 14.84 2.54 1.47
N GLN A 98 14.42 1.36 1.93
CA GLN A 98 15.11 0.09 1.65
C GLN A 98 14.99 -0.29 0.18
N THR A 99 13.82 -0.10 -0.43
CA THR A 99 13.58 -0.38 -1.86
C THR A 99 14.45 0.53 -2.73
N PHE A 100 14.56 1.81 -2.37
CA PHE A 100 15.42 2.75 -3.09
C PHE A 100 16.90 2.38 -2.98
N ALA A 101 17.38 2.09 -1.78
CA ALA A 101 18.78 1.71 -1.55
C ALA A 101 19.16 0.40 -2.25
N ALA A 102 18.27 -0.60 -2.22
CA ALA A 102 18.48 -1.88 -2.89
C ALA A 102 18.30 -1.78 -4.42
N ARG A 103 17.59 -0.75 -4.90
CA ARG A 103 17.08 -0.66 -6.28
C ARG A 103 16.29 -1.92 -6.69
N ALA A 104 15.64 -2.56 -5.73
CA ALA A 104 14.94 -3.81 -5.94
C ALA A 104 13.82 -4.01 -4.92
N GLY A 105 12.77 -4.73 -5.33
CA GLY A 105 11.68 -5.11 -4.45
C GLY A 105 10.53 -5.78 -5.18
N ASN A 106 9.60 -6.33 -4.41
CA ASN A 106 8.38 -6.92 -4.94
C ASN A 106 7.37 -5.82 -5.32
N CYS A 107 6.21 -6.21 -5.87
CA CYS A 107 5.20 -5.26 -6.32
C CYS A 107 4.80 -4.25 -5.24
N LEU A 108 4.60 -4.71 -4.00
CA LEU A 108 4.22 -3.87 -2.88
C LEU A 108 5.34 -2.90 -2.48
N SER A 109 6.59 -3.37 -2.43
CA SER A 109 7.77 -2.55 -2.11
C SER A 109 7.94 -1.40 -3.11
N LEU A 110 7.81 -1.72 -4.40
CA LEU A 110 7.92 -0.74 -5.47
C LEU A 110 6.74 0.25 -5.49
N VAL A 111 5.51 -0.22 -5.18
CA VAL A 111 4.35 0.67 -4.96
C VAL A 111 4.59 1.63 -3.81
N ILE A 112 5.14 1.14 -2.69
CA ILE A 112 5.45 1.94 -1.50
C ILE A 112 6.49 3.03 -1.83
N MET A 113 7.59 2.65 -2.47
CA MET A 113 8.65 3.58 -2.85
C MET A 113 8.16 4.66 -3.83
N THR A 114 7.45 4.26 -4.89
CA THR A 114 6.92 5.20 -5.88
C THR A 114 5.91 6.15 -5.25
N ALA A 115 5.07 5.66 -4.34
CA ALA A 115 4.13 6.52 -3.62
C ALA A 115 4.82 7.48 -2.66
N ALA A 116 5.90 7.07 -1.98
CA ALA A 116 6.70 7.95 -1.13
C ALA A 116 7.27 9.13 -1.93
N PHE A 117 7.86 8.85 -3.10
CA PHE A 117 8.33 9.93 -4.00
C PHE A 117 7.21 10.81 -4.52
N ALA A 118 6.07 10.23 -4.92
CA ALA A 118 4.93 11.00 -5.40
C ALA A 118 4.41 11.97 -4.33
N LYS A 119 4.30 11.52 -3.08
CA LYS A 119 3.89 12.37 -1.95
C LYS A 119 4.88 13.50 -1.69
N GLU A 120 6.19 13.21 -1.73
CA GLU A 120 7.25 14.22 -1.53
C GLU A 120 7.13 15.38 -2.52
N ILE A 121 6.75 15.09 -3.77
CA ILE A 121 6.56 16.11 -4.81
C ILE A 121 5.13 16.65 -4.90
N GLY A 122 4.26 16.30 -3.95
CA GLY A 122 2.86 16.76 -3.91
C GLY A 122 1.93 16.15 -4.97
N LEU A 123 2.31 15.02 -5.57
CA LEU A 123 1.52 14.33 -6.58
C LEU A 123 0.53 13.36 -5.90
N PRO A 124 -0.79 13.47 -6.17
CA PRO A 124 -1.76 12.56 -5.58
C PRO A 124 -1.57 11.12 -6.03
N VAL A 125 -1.78 10.21 -5.08
CA VAL A 125 -1.67 8.77 -5.25
C VAL A 125 -3.00 8.11 -4.93
N ARG A 126 -3.43 7.19 -5.78
CA ARG A 126 -4.54 6.27 -5.49
C ARG A 126 -4.07 4.83 -5.60
N TYR A 127 -4.25 4.06 -4.55
CA TYR A 127 -3.87 2.65 -4.51
C TYR A 127 -5.00 1.74 -4.99
N GLN A 128 -4.64 0.62 -5.64
CA GLN A 128 -5.61 -0.36 -6.09
C GLN A 128 -5.09 -1.78 -5.81
N LYS A 129 -5.97 -2.65 -5.32
CA LYS A 129 -5.78 -4.09 -5.29
C LYS A 129 -6.25 -4.67 -6.62
N VAL A 130 -5.38 -5.43 -7.28
CA VAL A 130 -5.70 -6.18 -8.50
C VAL A 130 -6.22 -7.55 -8.07
N LEU A 131 -7.45 -7.86 -8.47
CA LEU A 131 -8.06 -9.17 -8.25
C LEU A 131 -7.52 -10.13 -9.30
N VAL A 132 -6.36 -10.71 -9.01
CA VAL A 132 -5.86 -11.92 -9.68
C VAL A 132 -6.56 -13.12 -9.05
N ASP A 133 -6.79 -14.18 -9.83
CA ASP A 133 -7.26 -15.45 -9.24
C ASP A 133 -6.20 -15.89 -8.22
N ASP A 134 -6.61 -16.19 -6.99
CA ASP A 134 -5.69 -16.42 -5.86
C ASP A 134 -4.60 -17.43 -6.26
N ALA A 135 -3.40 -16.92 -6.52
CA ALA A 135 -2.26 -17.74 -6.86
C ALA A 135 -1.63 -18.23 -5.55
N TRP A 136 -1.94 -19.48 -5.22
CA TRP A 136 -1.37 -20.15 -4.07
C TRP A 136 0.05 -20.63 -4.40
N SER A 137 1.02 -20.23 -3.58
CA SER A 137 2.37 -20.81 -3.62
C SER A 137 2.64 -21.59 -2.34
N ARG A 138 3.57 -22.55 -2.38
CA ARG A 138 3.98 -23.35 -1.22
C ARG A 138 5.47 -23.20 -0.99
N SER A 139 5.86 -22.93 0.26
CA SER A 139 7.26 -23.02 0.73
C SER A 139 7.29 -23.81 2.02
N GLY A 140 7.99 -24.95 1.99
CA GLY A 140 7.97 -25.92 3.10
C GLY A 140 6.55 -26.37 3.46
N ASP A 141 6.15 -26.09 4.69
CA ASP A 141 4.84 -26.45 5.25
C ASP A 141 3.82 -25.31 5.25
N MET A 142 4.13 -24.19 4.57
CA MET A 142 3.23 -23.04 4.46
C MET A 142 2.71 -22.85 3.04
N TYR A 143 1.46 -22.38 2.96
CA TYR A 143 0.82 -21.92 1.74
C TYR A 143 0.63 -20.40 1.80
N PHE A 144 0.99 -19.71 0.73
CA PHE A 144 0.88 -18.25 0.61
C PHE A 144 -0.16 -17.89 -0.44
N ALA A 145 -1.10 -17.04 -0.05
CA ALA A 145 -2.03 -16.41 -0.97
C ALA A 145 -1.37 -15.16 -1.57
N SER A 146 -1.13 -15.17 -2.88
CA SER A 146 -0.52 -14.04 -3.57
C SER A 146 -1.61 -13.08 -4.01
N SER A 147 -1.45 -11.80 -3.67
CA SER A 147 -2.27 -10.72 -4.22
C SER A 147 -1.39 -9.64 -4.81
N HIS A 148 -1.95 -8.82 -5.69
CA HIS A 148 -1.19 -7.79 -6.39
C HIS A 148 -1.78 -6.41 -6.15
N VAL A 149 -0.92 -5.39 -6.11
CA VAL A 149 -1.30 -4.00 -5.95
C VAL A 149 -0.60 -3.13 -6.98
N ASN A 150 -1.26 -2.06 -7.36
CA ASN A 150 -0.71 -1.02 -8.21
C ASN A 150 -1.18 0.36 -7.71
N LEU A 151 -0.71 1.41 -8.37
CA LEU A 151 -1.08 2.79 -8.01
C LEU A 151 -1.37 3.62 -9.25
N THR A 152 -2.31 4.56 -9.13
CA THR A 152 -2.56 5.61 -10.11
C THR A 152 -2.02 6.94 -9.60
N LEU A 153 -1.25 7.64 -10.44
CA LEU A 153 -0.77 9.00 -10.19
C LEU A 153 -1.67 10.03 -10.89
N GLY A 154 -1.75 11.23 -10.31
CA GLY A 154 -2.36 12.41 -10.94
C GLY A 154 -3.87 12.55 -10.72
N ILE A 155 -4.49 11.69 -9.90
CA ILE A 155 -5.91 11.82 -9.53
C ILE A 155 -6.01 12.37 -8.12
N GLY A 156 -6.19 13.69 -8.03
CA GLY A 156 -6.52 14.36 -6.76
C GLY A 156 -8.02 14.48 -6.57
N HIS A 157 -8.48 14.52 -5.33
CA HIS A 157 -9.81 15.03 -4.98
C HIS A 157 -9.61 16.17 -3.98
N ILE A 158 -10.20 17.34 -4.22
CA ILE A 158 -10.39 18.38 -3.19
C ILE A 158 -11.90 18.52 -3.00
N GLY A 159 -12.41 17.98 -1.88
CA GLY A 159 -13.85 17.81 -1.67
C GLY A 159 -14.46 16.83 -2.68
N ASP A 160 -15.63 17.15 -3.24
CA ASP A 160 -16.33 16.35 -4.26
C ASP A 160 -15.81 16.58 -5.70
N ARG A 161 -14.79 17.44 -5.89
CA ARG A 161 -14.22 17.70 -7.21
C ARG A 161 -12.99 16.85 -7.46
N VAL A 162 -13.04 16.05 -8.53
CA VAL A 162 -11.86 15.44 -9.14
C VAL A 162 -10.98 16.59 -9.65
N ILE A 163 -9.79 16.73 -9.07
CA ILE A 163 -8.74 17.57 -9.63
C ILE A 163 -8.01 16.71 -10.63
N ASP A 164 -8.37 16.90 -11.89
CA ASP A 164 -7.54 16.50 -13.01
C ASP A 164 -6.32 17.44 -13.00
N TYR A 165 -5.17 16.93 -12.59
CA TYR A 165 -3.93 17.56 -13.00
C TYR A 165 -3.95 17.52 -14.54
N GLU A 166 -3.52 18.56 -15.25
CA GLU A 166 -3.66 18.64 -16.72
C GLU A 166 -3.06 17.46 -17.54
N THR A 167 -2.46 16.50 -16.85
CA THR A 167 -2.02 15.19 -17.35
C THR A 167 -3.01 14.09 -16.96
N ALA A 168 -3.50 13.35 -17.97
CA ALA A 168 -4.33 12.17 -17.78
C ALA A 168 -3.73 11.20 -16.73
N PRO A 169 -4.59 10.55 -15.93
CA PRO A 169 -4.13 9.66 -14.87
C PRO A 169 -3.27 8.52 -15.39
N MET A 170 -2.21 8.18 -14.65
CA MET A 170 -1.30 7.11 -15.05
C MET A 170 -1.22 6.03 -13.99
N THR A 171 -1.69 4.83 -14.34
CA THR A 171 -1.50 3.63 -13.54
C THR A 171 -0.11 3.07 -13.79
N ILE A 172 0.61 2.86 -12.70
CA ILE A 172 1.92 2.22 -12.67
C ILE A 172 1.72 0.82 -12.13
N ASP A 173 2.05 -0.17 -12.95
CA ASP A 173 2.05 -1.58 -12.58
C ASP A 173 3.44 -2.17 -12.82
N PHE A 174 3.83 -3.07 -11.92
CA PHE A 174 5.17 -3.68 -11.87
C PHE A 174 5.16 -5.13 -12.38
N LEU A 175 3.99 -5.66 -12.74
CA LEU A 175 3.88 -6.92 -13.45
C LEU A 175 3.79 -6.70 -14.97
N PRO A 176 4.17 -7.70 -15.78
CA PRO A 176 3.95 -7.68 -17.23
C PRO A 176 2.47 -7.40 -17.59
N PRO A 177 2.17 -6.61 -18.65
CA PRO A 177 0.81 -6.25 -19.03
C PRO A 177 -0.14 -7.45 -19.25
N GLU A 178 0.39 -8.56 -19.75
CA GLU A 178 -0.30 -9.83 -19.94
C GLU A 178 -0.88 -10.41 -18.64
N ASP A 179 -0.24 -10.18 -17.50
CA ASP A 179 -0.69 -10.70 -16.19
C ASP A 179 -1.86 -9.90 -15.61
N ILE A 180 -2.03 -8.65 -16.07
CA ILE A 180 -2.99 -7.68 -15.53
C ILE A 180 -4.20 -7.49 -16.46
N ARG A 181 -4.06 -7.79 -17.75
CA ARG A 181 -5.08 -7.47 -18.76
C ARG A 181 -6.42 -8.14 -18.43
N GLY A 182 -7.47 -7.32 -18.31
CA GLY A 182 -8.83 -7.79 -18.02
C GLY A 182 -9.09 -8.13 -16.54
N ARG A 183 -8.11 -7.96 -15.65
CA ARG A 183 -8.29 -8.15 -14.21
C ARG A 183 -9.11 -7.00 -13.61
N ARG A 184 -9.97 -7.33 -12.64
CA ARG A 184 -10.73 -6.33 -11.89
C ARG A 184 -9.81 -5.64 -10.89
N MET A 185 -10.04 -4.35 -10.65
CA MET A 185 -9.29 -3.55 -9.69
C MET A 185 -10.24 -2.96 -8.66
N ARG A 186 -9.82 -2.93 -7.40
CA ARG A 186 -10.57 -2.30 -6.31
C ARG A 186 -9.69 -1.24 -5.65
N VAL A 187 -10.20 -0.02 -5.51
CA VAL A 187 -9.51 1.05 -4.77
C VAL A 187 -9.37 0.65 -3.31
N ILE A 188 -8.17 0.85 -2.75
CA ILE A 188 -7.86 0.58 -1.35
C ILE A 188 -7.22 1.83 -0.71
N GLY A 189 -7.32 1.94 0.61
CA GLY A 189 -6.69 3.01 1.36
C GLY A 189 -5.20 2.77 1.60
N GLU A 190 -4.52 3.82 2.05
CA GLU A 190 -3.10 3.76 2.41
C GLU A 190 -2.87 2.91 3.65
N GLU A 191 -3.81 2.93 4.59
CA GLU A 191 -3.83 2.06 5.76
C GLU A 191 -3.80 0.58 5.38
N THR A 192 -4.52 0.19 4.31
CA THR A 192 -4.50 -1.17 3.78
C THR A 192 -3.12 -1.51 3.17
N ILE A 193 -2.46 -0.56 2.50
CA ILE A 193 -1.09 -0.77 1.97
C ILE A 193 -0.09 -1.01 3.10
N VAL A 194 -0.18 -0.22 4.17
CA VAL A 194 0.65 -0.42 5.37
C VAL A 194 0.34 -1.79 6.00
N ALA A 195 -0.95 -2.15 6.16
CA ALA A 195 -1.33 -3.45 6.70
C ALA A 195 -0.81 -4.62 5.84
N MET A 196 -0.88 -4.51 4.52
CA MET A 196 -0.28 -5.48 3.59
C MET A 196 1.23 -5.60 3.78
N TYR A 197 1.94 -4.48 3.95
CA TYR A 197 3.39 -4.48 4.21
C TYR A 197 3.71 -5.23 5.51
N MET A 198 3.01 -4.87 6.59
CA MET A 198 3.17 -5.51 7.89
C MET A 198 2.87 -7.02 7.82
N ASN A 199 1.80 -7.40 7.11
CA ASN A 199 1.44 -8.80 6.93
C ASN A 199 2.51 -9.58 6.15
N ASN A 200 3.07 -9.01 5.09
CA ASN A 200 4.17 -9.66 4.38
C ASN A 200 5.39 -9.85 5.30
N ARG A 201 5.78 -8.83 6.07
CA ARG A 201 6.87 -8.93 7.06
C ARG A 201 6.58 -9.98 8.13
N ALA A 202 5.33 -10.13 8.56
CA ALA A 202 4.91 -11.15 9.50
C ALA A 202 5.10 -12.56 8.93
N VAL A 203 4.63 -12.77 7.70
CA VAL A 203 4.71 -14.04 6.97
C VAL A 203 6.17 -14.41 6.68
N GLU A 204 6.99 -13.45 6.24
CA GLU A 204 8.43 -13.62 6.01
C GLU A 204 9.17 -13.99 7.32
N SER A 205 8.85 -13.30 8.42
CA SER A 205 9.42 -13.60 9.74
C SER A 205 9.02 -14.98 10.23
N LEU A 206 7.76 -15.37 10.03
CA LEU A 206 7.25 -16.69 10.40
C LEU A 206 7.96 -17.78 9.60
N ALA A 207 8.17 -17.56 8.30
CA ALA A 207 8.86 -18.48 7.42
C ALA A 207 10.32 -18.75 7.84
N GLN A 208 10.95 -17.77 8.47
CA GLN A 208 12.31 -17.87 9.01
C GLN A 208 12.35 -18.42 10.45
N GLY A 209 11.20 -18.76 11.05
CA GLY A 209 11.10 -19.23 12.43
C GLY A 209 11.18 -18.12 13.48
N HIS A 210 11.16 -16.84 13.09
CA HIS A 210 11.18 -15.69 13.98
C HIS A 210 9.78 -15.39 14.54
N LEU A 211 9.25 -16.31 15.34
CA LEU A 211 7.86 -16.30 15.82
C LEU A 211 7.48 -15.01 16.56
N ASN A 212 8.36 -14.47 17.40
CA ASN A 212 8.10 -13.23 18.13
C ASN A 212 7.90 -12.05 17.16
N ASN A 213 8.80 -11.88 16.18
CA ASN A 213 8.65 -10.79 15.20
C ASN A 213 7.42 -10.99 14.32
N ALA A 214 7.15 -12.23 13.90
CA ALA A 214 5.96 -12.55 13.12
C ALA A 214 4.67 -12.10 13.83
N TYR A 215 4.58 -12.36 15.13
CA TYR A 215 3.44 -11.90 15.95
C TYR A 215 3.31 -10.38 15.96
N TRP A 216 4.39 -9.66 16.27
CA TRP A 216 4.34 -8.20 16.38
C TRP A 216 4.03 -7.53 15.04
N TRP A 217 4.59 -8.01 13.93
CA TRP A 217 4.23 -7.54 12.59
C TRP A 217 2.76 -7.80 12.27
N ALA A 218 2.24 -9.01 12.56
CA ALA A 218 0.84 -9.34 12.30
C ALA A 218 -0.12 -8.50 13.15
N ARG A 219 0.22 -8.25 14.42
CA ARG A 219 -0.52 -7.37 15.33
C ARG A 219 -0.60 -5.96 14.75
N GLU A 220 0.52 -5.37 14.33
CA GLU A 220 0.55 -4.04 13.72
C GLU A 220 -0.25 -3.96 12.40
N ALA A 221 -0.27 -5.04 11.60
CA ALA A 221 -1.10 -5.12 10.40
C ALA A 221 -2.59 -4.93 10.75
N ILE A 222 -3.08 -5.70 11.73
CA ILE A 222 -4.48 -5.66 12.19
C ILE A 222 -4.80 -4.33 12.88
N GLU A 223 -3.86 -3.76 13.64
CA GLU A 223 -4.06 -2.47 14.30
C GLU A 223 -4.19 -1.32 13.30
N ARG A 224 -3.50 -1.43 12.15
CA ARG A 224 -3.51 -0.42 11.09
C ARG A 224 -4.77 -0.47 10.23
N ASP A 225 -5.21 -1.67 9.84
CA ASP A 225 -6.48 -1.87 9.14
C ASP A 225 -7.22 -3.08 9.71
N PRO A 226 -8.13 -2.89 10.69
CA PRO A 226 -8.86 -3.99 11.31
C PRO A 226 -9.81 -4.75 10.36
N ARG A 227 -10.00 -4.28 9.13
CA ARG A 227 -10.85 -4.93 8.11
C ARG A 227 -10.02 -5.64 7.03
N PHE A 228 -8.70 -5.59 7.14
CA PHE A 228 -7.78 -6.25 6.22
C PHE A 228 -7.86 -7.77 6.33
#